data_AF-A0A0D6QZ07-F1
#
_entry.id   AF-A0A0D6QZ07-F1
#
_cell.length_a   1.000
_cell.length_b   1.000
_cell.length_c   1.000
_cell.angle_alpha   90.00
_cell.angle_beta   90.00
_cell.angle_gamma   90.00
#
_symmetry.space_group_name_H-M   'P 1'
#
loop_
_entity.id
_entity.type
_entity.pdbx_description
1 polymer ?
#
loop_
_entity_poly.entity_id
_entity_poly.type
_entity_poly.pdbx_seq_one_letter_code
_entity_poly.pdbx_strand_id
1 'polypeptide(L)'
;MPAVPSATPVLKNLTFVTEAASAVPSHGSSGSEFGGYTTLKQRDDYFNIRESMHIHCGFVKGSMPGIATGFDIDKEDLLDMYQCHGIVVASAIFGNYDELQQPKKY
;
A
#
# COMPACT_ATOMS: atom_id res chain seq x y z
N MET A 1 9.84 21.96 5.75
CA MET A 1 9.24 21.10 6.79
C MET A 1 8.48 21.99 7.76
N PRO A 2 7.33 21.56 8.32
CA PRO A 2 6.64 22.35 9.33
C PRO A 2 7.59 22.67 10.50
N ALA A 3 7.49 23.90 11.01
CA ALA A 3 8.38 24.42 12.05
C ALA A 3 8.16 23.80 13.44
N VAL A 4 7.04 23.10 13.61
CA VAL A 4 6.64 22.46 14.87
C VAL A 4 6.39 20.98 14.58
N PRO A 5 6.95 20.05 15.39
CA PRO A 5 6.63 18.63 15.27
C PRO A 5 5.13 18.41 15.39
N SER A 6 4.59 17.51 14.59
CA SER A 6 3.21 17.05 14.77
C SER A 6 3.04 16.47 16.18
N ALA A 7 1.95 16.84 16.86
CA ALA A 7 1.59 16.27 18.17
C ALA A 7 1.12 14.80 18.07
N THR A 8 1.06 14.25 16.86
CA THR A 8 0.69 12.85 16.63
C THR A 8 1.76 11.91 17.15
N PRO A 9 1.37 10.78 17.77
CA PRO A 9 2.33 9.77 18.20
C PRO A 9 3.12 9.25 17.00
N VAL A 10 4.38 8.89 17.24
CA VAL A 10 5.23 8.24 16.23
C VAL A 10 4.89 6.75 16.20
N LEU A 11 4.69 6.21 15.00
CA LEU A 11 4.50 4.78 14.80
C LEU A 11 5.79 4.04 15.19
N LYS A 12 5.69 3.14 16.17
CA LYS A 12 6.80 2.30 16.66
C LYS A 12 6.73 0.89 16.10
N ASN A 13 5.52 0.31 16.07
CA ASN A 13 5.29 -1.05 15.61
C ASN A 13 4.28 -1.06 14.47
N LEU A 14 4.68 -1.55 13.32
CA LEU A 14 3.81 -1.75 12.17
C LEU A 14 3.78 -3.23 11.80
N THR A 15 2.58 -3.78 11.72
CA THR A 15 2.38 -5.16 11.26
C THR A 15 1.39 -5.20 10.11
N PHE A 16 1.69 -6.08 9.16
CA PHE A 16 0.90 -6.26 7.96
C PHE A 16 0.03 -7.50 8.11
N VAL A 17 -1.28 -7.34 7.95
CA VAL A 17 -2.24 -8.45 7.99
C VAL A 17 -2.43 -8.97 6.57
N THR A 18 -2.10 -10.25 6.39
CA THR A 18 -2.43 -11.06 5.19
C THR A 18 -3.74 -11.79 5.41
N GLU A 19 -4.72 -11.59 4.54
CA GLU A 19 -5.95 -12.38 4.58
C GLU A 19 -5.77 -13.68 3.77
N ALA A 20 -6.10 -14.81 4.38
CA ALA A 20 -6.17 -16.09 3.67
C ALA A 20 -7.44 -16.10 2.78
N ALA A 21 -7.42 -16.84 1.68
CA ALA A 21 -8.54 -16.95 0.73
C ALA A 21 -9.89 -17.36 1.39
N SER A 22 -9.84 -18.01 2.55
CA SER A 22 -11.03 -18.41 3.33
C SER A 22 -11.62 -17.32 4.22
N ALA A 23 -10.94 -16.17 4.36
CA ALA A 23 -11.40 -15.00 5.12
C ALA A 23 -12.21 -14.01 4.27
N VAL A 24 -12.30 -14.24 2.95
CA VAL A 24 -13.13 -13.46 2.03
C VAL A 24 -14.59 -13.59 2.47
N PRO A 25 -15.26 -12.50 2.87
CA PRO A 25 -16.64 -12.56 3.31
C PRO A 25 -17.52 -13.05 2.16
N SER A 26 -18.35 -14.07 2.41
CA SER A 26 -19.28 -14.61 1.44
C SER A 26 -20.35 -13.57 1.10
N HIS A 27 -20.19 -12.90 -0.04
CA HIS A 27 -21.10 -11.92 -0.64
C HIS A 27 -21.41 -10.67 0.22
N GLY A 28 -21.04 -9.49 -0.30
CA GLY A 28 -21.52 -8.19 0.19
C GLY A 28 -20.48 -7.32 0.89
N SER A 29 -19.26 -7.78 1.10
CA SER A 29 -18.16 -6.92 1.58
C SER A 29 -17.57 -6.12 0.43
N SER A 30 -17.64 -4.78 0.52
CA SER A 30 -16.90 -3.87 -0.36
C SER A 30 -15.39 -4.04 -0.11
N GLY A 31 -14.70 -4.80 -0.95
CA GLY A 31 -13.27 -5.09 -0.81
C GLY A 31 -12.70 -5.77 -2.04
N SER A 32 -11.37 -5.87 -2.11
CA SER A 32 -10.67 -6.57 -3.19
C SER A 32 -9.43 -7.27 -2.64
N GLU A 33 -8.85 -8.21 -3.40
CA GLU A 33 -7.57 -8.81 -3.01
C GLU A 33 -6.47 -7.76 -2.81
N PHE A 34 -6.59 -6.60 -3.46
CA PHE A 34 -5.68 -5.46 -3.31
C PHE A 34 -6.00 -4.56 -2.12
N GLY A 35 -7.28 -4.28 -1.84
CA GLY A 35 -7.69 -3.37 -0.76
C GLY A 35 -7.96 -4.07 0.57
N GLY A 36 -7.94 -5.41 0.58
CA GLY A 36 -8.58 -6.21 1.63
C GLY A 36 -10.09 -6.03 1.66
N TYR A 37 -10.73 -6.63 2.66
CA TYR A 37 -12.18 -6.54 2.88
C TYR A 37 -12.54 -5.70 4.10
N THR A 38 -11.92 -4.52 4.23
CA THR A 38 -12.13 -3.61 5.36
C THR A 38 -13.41 -2.76 5.23
N THR A 39 -14.06 -2.46 6.34
CA THR A 39 -15.17 -1.49 6.39
C THR A 39 -14.67 -0.05 6.26
N LEU A 40 -15.53 0.88 5.81
CA LEU A 40 -15.20 2.31 5.73
C LEU A 40 -14.73 2.88 7.08
N LYS A 41 -15.35 2.46 8.19
CA LYS A 41 -14.96 2.88 9.53
C LYS A 41 -13.52 2.43 9.88
N GLN A 42 -13.17 1.18 9.57
CA GLN A 42 -11.81 0.68 9.77
C GLN A 42 -10.79 1.43 8.90
N ARG A 43 -11.16 1.78 7.67
CA ARG A 43 -10.33 2.60 6.78
C ARG A 43 -10.09 3.99 7.37
N ASP A 44 -11.12 4.62 7.92
CA ASP A 44 -10.99 5.95 8.51
C ASP A 44 -10.12 5.94 9.77
N ASP A 45 -10.17 4.85 10.55
CA ASP A 45 -9.31 4.66 11.72
C ASP A 45 -7.80 4.60 11.36
N TYR A 46 -7.44 4.28 10.12
CA TYR A 46 -6.03 4.27 9.67
C TYR A 46 -5.41 5.66 9.59
N PHE A 47 -6.20 6.73 9.49
CA PHE A 47 -5.68 8.09 9.55
C PHE A 47 -5.32 8.53 10.97
N ASN A 48 -5.78 7.80 11.99
CA ASN A 48 -5.44 8.08 13.37
C ASN A 48 -4.21 7.26 13.79
N ILE A 49 -3.03 7.87 13.62
CA ILE A 49 -1.74 7.22 13.93
C ILE A 49 -1.68 6.84 15.41
N ARG A 50 -1.26 5.60 15.69
CA ARG A 50 -1.01 5.05 17.03
C ARG A 50 0.41 4.51 17.09
N GLU A 51 0.95 4.33 18.30
CA GLU A 51 2.29 3.75 18.45
C GLU A 51 2.41 2.34 17.87
N SER A 52 1.32 1.56 17.88
CA SER A 52 1.25 0.26 17.24
C SER A 52 0.03 0.20 16.31
N MET A 53 0.25 -0.20 15.06
CA MET A 53 -0.79 -0.30 14.05
C MET A 53 -0.73 -1.66 13.33
N HIS A 54 -1.92 -2.13 12.97
CA HIS A 54 -2.13 -3.30 12.12
C HIS A 54 -2.79 -2.82 10.84
N ILE A 55 -2.10 -2.95 9.72
CA ILE A 55 -2.59 -2.49 8.42
C ILE A 55 -2.84 -3.72 7.54
N HIS A 56 -4.00 -3.76 6.90
CA HIS A 56 -4.27 -4.76 5.87
C HIS A 56 -3.34 -4.50 4.68
N CYS A 57 -2.52 -5.49 4.34
CA CYS A 57 -1.58 -5.36 3.24
C CYS A 57 -2.24 -5.85 1.96
N GLY A 58 -2.32 -4.96 0.97
CA GLY A 58 -2.80 -5.26 -0.37
C GLY A 58 -1.85 -6.02 -1.28
N PHE A 59 -0.58 -6.17 -0.86
CA PHE A 59 0.54 -6.61 -1.70
C PHE A 59 1.27 -7.77 -1.05
N VAL A 60 0.62 -8.91 -0.88
CA VAL A 60 1.24 -10.03 -0.15
C VAL A 60 0.79 -11.37 -0.71
N LYS A 61 1.01 -11.52 -2.02
CA LYS A 61 1.48 -12.81 -2.55
C LYS A 61 2.97 -12.62 -2.86
N GLY A 62 3.76 -13.68 -2.86
CA GLY A 62 5.20 -13.60 -3.18
C GLY A 62 6.12 -13.45 -1.97
N SER A 63 7.42 -13.70 -2.20
CA SER A 63 8.44 -13.77 -1.14
C SER A 63 9.05 -12.41 -0.78
N MET A 64 8.93 -11.42 -1.67
CA MET A 64 9.47 -10.08 -1.50
C MET A 64 8.55 -9.04 -2.19
N PRO A 65 8.52 -7.78 -1.70
CA PRO A 65 7.79 -6.71 -2.39
C PRO A 65 8.20 -6.61 -3.86
N GLY A 66 7.22 -6.49 -4.77
CA GLY A 66 7.47 -6.42 -6.21
C GLY A 66 7.83 -7.74 -6.90
N ILE A 67 7.81 -8.89 -6.20
CA ILE A 67 8.09 -10.21 -6.80
C ILE A 67 6.96 -11.20 -6.49
N ALA A 68 6.29 -11.69 -7.53
CA ALA A 68 5.17 -12.63 -7.45
C ALA A 68 4.01 -12.12 -6.56
N THR A 69 3.82 -10.80 -6.57
CA THR A 69 2.78 -10.09 -5.81
C THR A 69 1.51 -9.83 -6.61
N GLY A 70 1.57 -10.00 -7.93
CA GLY A 70 0.54 -9.55 -8.87
C GLY A 70 0.72 -8.09 -9.31
N PHE A 71 1.65 -7.36 -8.68
CA PHE A 71 2.11 -6.01 -9.06
C PHE A 71 3.64 -6.03 -9.10
N ASP A 72 4.16 -6.84 -10.03
CA ASP A 72 5.57 -7.12 -10.07
C ASP A 72 6.33 -5.94 -10.68
N ILE A 73 7.42 -5.57 -10.01
CA ILE A 73 8.34 -4.53 -10.47
C ILE A 73 9.28 -5.18 -11.48
N ASP A 74 9.68 -4.44 -12.51
CA ASP A 74 10.66 -4.95 -13.46
C ASP A 74 11.95 -5.34 -12.75
N LYS A 75 12.62 -6.37 -13.26
CA LYS A 75 13.83 -6.91 -12.65
C LYS A 75 14.94 -5.87 -12.58
N GLU A 76 15.09 -5.04 -13.61
CA GLU A 76 16.14 -4.01 -13.65
C GLU A 76 15.86 -2.91 -12.62
N ASP A 77 14.60 -2.48 -12.51
CA ASP A 77 14.17 -1.52 -11.49
C ASP A 77 14.39 -2.07 -10.07
N LEU A 78 14.08 -3.36 -9.83
CA LEU A 78 14.36 -4.01 -8.55
C LEU A 78 15.85 -4.00 -8.20
N LEU A 79 16.73 -4.26 -9.17
CA LEU A 79 18.18 -4.22 -8.96
C LEU A 79 18.65 -2.81 -8.56
N ASP A 80 18.11 -1.78 -9.19
CA ASP A 80 18.42 -0.38 -8.86
C ASP A 80 17.88 0.01 -7.49
N MET A 81 16.66 -0.43 -7.15
CA MET A 81 16.08 -0.25 -5.83
C MET A 81 16.93 -0.88 -4.72
N TYR A 82 17.46 -2.09 -4.95
CA TYR A 82 18.32 -2.77 -3.96
C TYR A 82 19.66 -2.07 -3.72
N GLN A 83 20.15 -1.31 -4.70
CA GLN A 83 21.38 -0.54 -4.54
C GLN A 83 21.16 0.76 -3.73
N CYS A 84 19.91 1.19 -3.55
CA CYS A 84 19.60 2.38 -2.76
C CYS A 84 19.75 2.10 -1.26
N HIS A 85 20.75 2.72 -0.62
CA HIS A 85 20.93 2.68 0.84
C HIS A 85 20.04 3.68 1.61
N GLY A 86 19.08 4.31 0.93
CA GLY A 86 18.18 5.31 1.47
C GLY A 86 16.72 4.89 1.42
N ILE A 87 15.85 5.83 1.06
CA ILE A 87 14.42 5.59 0.87
C ILE A 87 14.14 5.62 -0.63
N VAL A 88 13.54 4.54 -1.14
CA VAL A 88 12.99 4.51 -2.49
C VAL A 88 11.55 5.03 -2.43
N VAL A 89 11.22 5.98 -3.30
CA VAL A 89 9.86 6.47 -3.49
C VAL A 89 9.47 6.19 -4.93
N ALA A 90 8.41 5.42 -5.13
CA ALA A 90 7.87 5.08 -6.45
C ALA A 90 6.39 5.45 -6.53
N SER A 91 5.94 5.89 -7.70
CA SER A 91 4.53 6.13 -8.02
C SER A 91 4.02 5.06 -8.97
N ALA A 92 2.86 4.47 -8.66
CA ALA A 92 2.21 3.48 -9.51
C ALA A 92 0.75 3.87 -9.76
N ILE A 93 0.22 3.44 -10.91
CA ILE A 93 -1.20 3.54 -11.25
C ILE A 93 -1.75 2.12 -11.28
N PHE A 94 -2.83 1.88 -10.54
CA PHE A 94 -3.48 0.58 -10.50
C PHE A 94 -4.68 0.55 -11.44
N GLY A 95 -4.84 -0.53 -12.21
CA GLY A 95 -6.03 -0.78 -13.00
C GLY A 95 -6.00 -0.29 -14.46
N ASN A 96 -4.82 -0.22 -15.09
CA ASN A 96 -4.68 0.08 -16.53
C ASN A 96 -5.34 1.42 -16.92
N TYR A 97 -5.15 2.46 -16.09
CA TYR A 97 -5.45 3.85 -16.45
C TYR A 97 -4.23 4.45 -17.15
N ASP A 98 -3.73 3.73 -18.16
CA ASP A 98 -2.42 3.94 -18.79
C ASP A 98 -2.42 5.15 -19.74
N GLU A 99 -3.58 5.70 -20.07
CA GLU A 99 -3.64 6.99 -20.75
C GLU A 99 -3.39 8.13 -19.76
N LEU A 100 -2.10 8.41 -19.54
CA LEU A 100 -1.65 9.69 -18.98
C LEU A 100 -2.24 10.83 -19.81
N GLN A 101 -3.33 11.42 -19.31
CA GLN A 101 -4.00 12.56 -19.93
C GLN A 101 -3.10 13.80 -19.78
N GLN A 102 -2.34 14.12 -20.83
CA GLN A 102 -1.53 15.33 -20.83
C GLN A 102 -2.44 16.58 -20.88
N PRO A 103 -2.16 17.63 -20.09
CA PRO A 103 -2.89 18.88 -20.18
C PRO A 103 -2.75 19.49 -21.59
N LYS A 104 -3.86 19.61 -22.32
CA LYS A 104 -3.88 20.34 -23.59
C LYS A 104 -3.89 21.84 -23.29
N LYS A 105 -2.92 22.57 -23.84
CA LYS A 105 -3.01 24.04 -23.90
C LYS A 105 -4.13 24.38 -24.88
N TYR A 106 -5.20 25.01 -24.38
CA TYR A 106 -6.16 25.72 -25.23
C TYR A 106 -5.58 27.07 -25.63
#